data_AF-A0A7Z3H3U2-F1
#
_entry.id   AF-A0A7Z3H3U2-F1
#
_cell.length_a   1.000
_cell.length_b   1.000
_cell.length_c   1.000
_cell.angle_alpha   90.00
_cell.angle_beta   90.00
_cell.angle_gamma   90.00
#
_symmetry.space_group_name_H-M   'P 1'
#
loop_
_entity.id
_entity.type
_entity.pdbx_description
1 polymer ?
#
loop_
_entity_poly.entity_id
_entity_poly.type
_entity_poly.pdbx_seq_one_letter_code
_entity_poly.pdbx_strand_id
1 'polypeptide(L)'
;MKMYRALALLPFFVTGCSSTEMQGALNSLNGVGQSISANLKQVSPASAGTTSKNSLLRTPLYNALRQNISTDGRAPEWPKVVITNLDIPADQRSLSRSLTLKANDCVHFDAVLWHDARRSEHFENLSLCAPDLPKQSNNFVLTWKSFSVSGKTTGQARTDGPTPPYSKLPSDAVMDSWVMNQFGLYYVGSMLTLVGYDPNFSVDDRRFWIKNIK
;
A
#
# COMPACT_ATOMS: atom_id res chain seq x y z
N MET A 1 39.06 -47.31 -45.67
CA MET A 1 37.85 -46.58 -45.24
C MET A 1 37.52 -46.94 -43.80
N LYS A 2 37.63 -45.97 -42.88
CA LYS A 2 36.93 -45.85 -41.58
C LYS A 2 37.55 -44.64 -40.87
N MET A 3 36.85 -43.51 -40.89
CA MET A 3 37.18 -42.35 -40.05
C MET A 3 36.11 -42.25 -38.97
N TYR A 4 36.53 -42.34 -37.71
CA TYR A 4 35.67 -42.09 -36.55
C TYR A 4 35.58 -40.56 -36.35
N ARG A 5 34.37 -40.00 -36.43
CA ARG A 5 34.09 -38.63 -36.00
C ARG A 5 33.54 -38.68 -34.58
N ALA A 6 34.29 -38.12 -33.64
CA ALA A 6 33.84 -37.83 -32.29
C ALA A 6 32.89 -36.62 -32.33
N LEU A 7 31.65 -36.81 -31.87
CA LEU A 7 30.73 -35.71 -31.57
C LEU A 7 31.03 -35.22 -30.15
N ALA A 8 31.58 -34.01 -30.03
CA ALA A 8 31.68 -33.31 -28.74
C ALA A 8 30.35 -32.60 -28.46
N LEU A 9 29.68 -32.98 -27.37
CA LEU A 9 28.52 -32.28 -26.81
C LEU A 9 29.01 -31.06 -26.02
N LEU A 10 28.64 -29.86 -26.48
CA LEU A 10 28.83 -28.60 -25.78
C LEU A 10 27.70 -28.41 -24.74
N PRO A 11 28.00 -28.05 -23.49
CA PRO A 11 26.97 -27.62 -22.54
C PRO A 11 26.54 -26.19 -22.85
N PHE A 12 25.24 -26.00 -23.10
CA PHE A 12 24.61 -24.68 -23.13
C PHE A 12 24.56 -24.13 -21.70
N PHE A 13 25.35 -23.10 -21.42
CA PHE A 13 25.18 -22.27 -20.25
C PHE A 13 23.92 -21.43 -20.42
N VAL A 14 22.86 -21.77 -19.70
CA VAL A 14 21.70 -20.89 -19.51
C VAL A 14 22.13 -19.81 -18.51
N THR A 15 22.53 -18.65 -19.00
CA THR A 15 22.67 -17.45 -18.18
C THR A 15 21.27 -16.98 -17.80
N GLY A 16 20.87 -17.28 -16.57
CA GLY A 16 19.72 -16.64 -15.95
C GLY A 16 20.05 -15.16 -15.70
N CYS A 17 19.39 -14.25 -16.41
CA CYS A 17 19.33 -12.85 -16.01
C CYS A 17 18.44 -12.73 -14.77
N SER A 18 19.01 -12.86 -13.57
CA SER A 18 18.35 -12.37 -12.37
C SER A 18 18.40 -10.84 -12.40
N SER A 19 17.24 -10.21 -12.55
CA SER A 19 17.06 -8.76 -12.53
C SER A 19 17.57 -8.14 -11.22
N THR A 20 18.77 -7.56 -11.26
CA THR A 20 19.40 -6.79 -10.16
C THR A 20 18.79 -5.38 -9.98
N GLU A 21 17.80 -5.00 -10.79
CA GLU A 21 17.21 -3.65 -10.77
C GLU A 21 16.23 -3.42 -9.61
N MET A 22 15.63 -4.46 -9.05
CA MET A 22 14.72 -4.31 -7.89
C MET A 22 15.44 -3.96 -6.58
N GLN A 23 16.69 -4.41 -6.41
CA GLN A 23 17.46 -4.13 -5.18
C GLN A 23 17.91 -2.66 -5.10
N GLY A 24 18.17 -2.02 -6.25
CA GLY A 24 18.57 -0.61 -6.32
C GLY A 24 17.44 0.36 -5.94
N ALA A 25 16.21 0.05 -6.34
CA ALA A 25 15.02 0.83 -5.96
C ALA A 25 14.77 0.81 -4.45
N LEU A 26 14.99 -0.34 -3.79
CA LEU A 26 14.84 -0.49 -2.34
C LEU A 26 15.89 0.32 -1.55
N ASN A 27 17.13 0.38 -2.02
CA ASN A 27 18.19 1.16 -1.37
C ASN A 27 17.99 2.68 -1.53
N SER A 28 17.39 3.13 -2.64
CA SER A 28 17.04 4.54 -2.83
C SER A 28 15.90 4.99 -1.91
N LEU A 29 14.93 4.11 -1.64
CA LEU A 29 13.82 4.35 -0.70
C LEU A 29 14.29 4.51 0.76
N ASN A 30 15.37 3.82 1.16
CA ASN A 30 15.97 3.95 2.49
C ASN A 30 16.61 5.34 2.73
N GLY A 31 17.13 5.99 1.67
CA GLY A 31 17.69 7.35 1.76
C GLY A 31 16.61 8.43 1.94
N VAL A 32 15.42 8.22 1.37
CA VAL A 32 14.27 9.14 1.51
C VAL A 32 13.61 9.02 2.89
N GLY A 33 13.70 7.86 3.55
CA GLY A 33 13.18 7.67 4.91
C GLY A 33 13.85 8.54 5.98
N GLN A 34 15.12 8.92 5.77
CA GLN A 34 15.85 9.78 6.72
C GLN A 34 15.44 11.26 6.64
N SER A 35 15.00 11.75 5.46
CA SER A 35 14.65 13.17 5.28
C SER A 35 13.26 13.54 5.81
N ILE A 36 12.34 12.57 5.91
CA ILE A 36 11.01 12.77 6.52
C ILE A 36 11.12 12.77 8.05
N SER A 37 11.98 11.90 8.60
CA SER A 37 12.23 11.78 10.04
C SER A 37 12.78 13.08 10.66
N ALA A 38 13.58 13.84 9.90
CA ALA A 38 14.15 15.11 10.34
C ALA A 38 13.15 16.28 10.36
N ASN A 39 11.99 16.15 9.70
CA ASN A 39 10.98 17.21 9.60
C ASN A 39 9.79 17.04 10.56
N LEU A 40 9.73 15.94 11.32
CA LEU A 40 8.84 15.80 12.47
C LEU A 40 9.36 16.67 13.62
N LYS A 41 9.24 18.00 13.51
CA LYS A 41 9.52 18.91 14.62
C LYS A 41 8.58 18.59 15.77
N GLN A 42 9.14 17.92 16.77
CA GLN A 42 8.83 18.01 18.19
C GLN A 42 7.34 18.19 18.50
N VAL A 43 6.60 17.08 18.44
CA VAL A 43 5.31 16.95 19.12
C VAL A 43 5.59 17.17 20.61
N SER A 44 5.21 18.34 21.13
CA SER A 44 5.12 18.56 22.57
C SER A 44 4.23 17.46 23.17
N PRO A 45 4.46 16.98 24.41
CA PRO A 45 3.69 15.89 24.98
C PRO A 45 2.23 16.33 25.10
N ALA A 46 1.42 15.97 24.10
CA ALA A 46 0.02 16.30 24.07
C ALA A 46 -0.70 15.37 25.04
N SER A 47 -1.45 15.98 25.95
CA SER A 47 -2.51 15.36 26.75
C SER A 47 -3.20 14.27 25.93
N ALA A 48 -3.34 13.07 26.51
CA ALA A 48 -3.93 11.87 25.91
C ALA A 48 -5.03 12.22 24.90
N GLY A 49 -4.66 12.28 23.63
CA GLY A 49 -5.59 12.52 22.54
C GLY A 49 -6.60 11.39 22.55
N THR A 50 -7.89 11.73 22.62
CA THR A 50 -9.00 10.78 22.58
C THR A 50 -8.81 9.86 21.39
N THR A 51 -8.32 8.63 21.62
CA THR A 51 -8.25 7.62 20.55
C THR A 51 -9.65 7.49 19.98
N SER A 52 -9.82 7.80 18.70
CA SER A 52 -11.12 7.76 18.06
C SER A 52 -11.75 6.39 18.28
N LYS A 53 -13.02 6.35 18.72
CA LYS A 53 -13.77 5.09 18.89
C LYS A 53 -13.81 4.29 17.57
N ASN A 54 -13.71 4.98 16.44
CA ASN A 54 -13.72 4.40 15.10
C ASN A 54 -12.31 4.34 14.48
N SER A 55 -11.26 4.34 15.29
CA SER A 55 -9.89 4.22 14.80
C SER A 55 -9.70 2.88 14.07
N LEU A 56 -9.06 2.91 12.90
CA LEU A 56 -8.70 1.69 12.14
C LEU A 56 -7.94 0.69 13.01
N LEU A 57 -7.12 1.17 13.97
CA LEU A 57 -6.33 0.35 14.89
C LEU A 57 -7.18 -0.58 15.78
N ARG A 58 -8.47 -0.26 15.96
CA ARG A 58 -9.41 -1.01 16.80
C ARG A 58 -10.29 -1.97 16.01
N THR A 59 -10.06 -2.10 14.71
CA THR A 59 -10.85 -2.94 13.81
C THR A 59 -10.07 -4.18 13.36
N PRO A 60 -10.75 -5.23 12.87
CA PRO A 60 -10.11 -6.37 12.21
C PRO A 60 -9.25 -6.01 10.99
N LEU A 61 -9.33 -4.79 10.46
CA LEU A 61 -8.46 -4.32 9.37
C LEU A 61 -7.00 -4.20 9.82
N TYR A 62 -6.75 -3.90 11.09
CA TYR A 62 -5.40 -3.77 11.62
C TYR A 62 -4.66 -5.12 11.53
N ASN A 63 -3.54 -5.14 10.80
CA ASN A 63 -2.77 -6.33 10.44
C ASN A 63 -3.54 -7.43 9.67
N ALA A 64 -4.69 -7.12 9.05
CA ALA A 64 -5.47 -8.12 8.31
C ALA A 64 -4.64 -8.90 7.27
N LEU A 65 -3.78 -8.19 6.53
CA LEU A 65 -2.94 -8.78 5.48
C LEU A 65 -1.71 -9.51 6.07
N ARG A 66 -1.21 -9.05 7.22
CA ARG A 66 -0.04 -9.61 7.90
C ARG A 66 -0.33 -10.90 8.67
N GLN A 67 -1.58 -11.14 9.05
CA GLN A 67 -1.95 -12.41 9.69
C GLN A 67 -1.98 -13.59 8.71
N ASN A 68 -1.94 -13.31 7.40
CA ASN A 68 -1.94 -14.30 6.33
C ASN A 68 -0.69 -14.09 5.49
N ILE A 69 0.44 -14.62 5.97
CA ILE A 69 1.73 -14.59 5.27
C ILE A 69 1.87 -15.87 4.46
N SER A 70 2.48 -15.76 3.29
CA SER A 70 2.93 -16.88 2.47
C SER A 70 3.72 -17.91 3.29
N THR A 71 3.22 -19.14 3.42
CA THR A 71 3.95 -20.25 4.06
C THR A 71 4.79 -21.08 3.09
N ASP A 72 4.58 -20.94 1.78
CA ASP A 72 5.16 -21.77 0.71
C ASP A 72 5.89 -20.95 -0.37
N GLY A 73 6.16 -19.68 -0.10
CA GLY A 73 6.74 -18.73 -1.04
C GLY A 73 5.75 -18.11 -2.04
N ARG A 74 4.46 -18.47 -1.97
CA ARG A 74 3.39 -17.82 -2.75
C ARG A 74 2.63 -16.85 -1.86
N ALA A 75 2.56 -15.59 -2.26
CA ALA A 75 1.74 -14.66 -1.50
C ALA A 75 0.26 -15.07 -1.55
N PRO A 76 -0.44 -14.96 -0.41
CA PRO A 76 -1.81 -15.43 -0.32
C PRO A 76 -2.74 -14.52 -1.09
N GLU A 77 -3.80 -15.09 -1.65
CA GLU A 77 -4.83 -14.36 -2.41
C GLU A 77 -5.74 -13.53 -1.50
N TRP A 78 -5.86 -13.92 -0.22
CA TRP A 78 -6.78 -13.36 0.77
C TRP A 78 -6.03 -13.04 2.07
N PRO A 79 -6.58 -12.16 2.92
CA PRO A 79 -7.77 -11.33 2.72
C PRO A 79 -7.51 -10.15 1.78
N LYS A 80 -8.57 -9.42 1.42
CA LYS A 80 -8.46 -8.18 0.63
C LYS A 80 -9.15 -7.03 1.34
N VAL A 81 -8.59 -5.84 1.23
CA VAL A 81 -9.09 -4.62 1.86
C VAL A 81 -9.40 -3.59 0.79
N VAL A 82 -10.62 -3.06 0.84
CA VAL A 82 -11.08 -1.98 -0.03
C VAL A 82 -11.37 -0.76 0.81
N ILE A 83 -10.76 0.37 0.50
CA ILE A 83 -11.12 1.65 1.10
C ILE A 83 -12.14 2.35 0.20
N THR A 84 -13.22 2.86 0.76
CA THR A 84 -14.30 3.52 0.03
C THR A 84 -14.65 4.85 0.69
N ASN A 85 -15.21 5.80 -0.08
CA ASN A 85 -15.68 7.09 0.43
C ASN A 85 -14.62 7.85 1.24
N LEU A 86 -13.36 7.84 0.77
CA LEU A 86 -12.28 8.52 1.46
C LEU A 86 -12.50 10.04 1.45
N ASP A 87 -12.69 10.61 2.64
CA ASP A 87 -12.82 12.03 2.87
C ASP A 87 -11.45 12.65 3.19
N ILE A 88 -10.94 13.40 2.23
CA ILE A 88 -9.66 14.11 2.33
C ILE A 88 -9.95 15.53 2.85
N PRO A 89 -9.40 15.95 4.01
CA PRO A 89 -9.56 17.31 4.51
C PRO A 89 -9.11 18.36 3.49
N ALA A 90 -9.87 19.44 3.35
CA ALA A 90 -9.65 20.45 2.31
C ALA A 90 -8.25 21.09 2.37
N ASP A 91 -7.72 21.31 3.58
CA ASP A 91 -6.38 21.85 3.81
C ASP A 91 -5.25 20.89 3.44
N GLN A 92 -5.56 19.60 3.28
CA GLN A 92 -4.61 18.59 2.80
C GLN A 92 -4.65 18.39 1.27
N ARG A 93 -5.68 18.89 0.56
CA ARG A 93 -5.83 18.67 -0.89
C ARG A 93 -4.82 19.46 -1.74
N SER A 94 -4.30 20.55 -1.21
CA SER A 94 -3.27 21.36 -1.88
C SER A 94 -1.88 20.71 -1.80
N LEU A 95 -1.06 20.92 -2.83
CA LEU A 95 0.33 20.48 -2.84
C LEU A 95 1.12 21.15 -1.70
N SER A 96 1.48 20.37 -0.68
CA SER A 96 2.44 20.77 0.36
C SER A 96 3.77 20.04 0.20
N ARG A 97 4.86 20.80 0.31
CA ARG A 97 6.24 20.27 0.28
C ARG A 97 6.72 19.75 1.64
N SER A 98 6.00 20.07 2.72
CA SER A 98 6.31 19.60 4.08
C SER A 98 5.07 19.00 4.74
N LEU A 99 5.30 17.97 5.56
CA LEU A 99 4.27 17.38 6.41
C LEU A 99 4.28 18.10 7.76
N THR A 100 3.20 18.79 8.10
CA THR A 100 2.98 19.33 9.45
C THR A 100 1.59 18.90 9.88
N LEU A 101 1.55 17.83 10.67
CA LEU A 101 0.30 17.27 11.18
C LEU A 101 -0.09 17.96 12.49
N LYS A 102 -1.34 18.41 12.56
CA LYS A 102 -1.98 18.83 13.82
C LYS A 102 -2.48 17.58 14.54
N ALA A 103 -2.59 17.67 15.87
CA ALA A 103 -3.04 16.54 16.70
C ALA A 103 -4.45 16.02 16.33
N ASN A 104 -5.29 16.87 15.73
CA ASN A 104 -6.65 16.56 15.32
C ASN A 104 -6.79 16.32 13.81
N ASP A 105 -5.69 16.27 13.04
CA ASP A 105 -5.77 15.92 11.62
C ASP A 105 -6.16 14.46 11.50
N CYS A 106 -7.23 14.20 10.73
CA CYS A 106 -7.74 12.86 10.47
C CYS A 106 -8.23 12.76 9.03
N VAL A 107 -8.10 11.57 8.44
CA VAL A 107 -8.89 11.18 7.27
C VAL A 107 -10.00 10.24 7.71
N HIS A 108 -11.15 10.35 7.06
CA HIS A 108 -12.30 9.49 7.31
C HIS A 108 -12.60 8.65 6.07
N PHE A 109 -13.06 7.42 6.27
CA PHE A 109 -13.37 6.51 5.18
C PHE A 109 -14.25 5.37 5.66
N ASP A 110 -14.85 4.68 4.70
CA ASP A 110 -15.44 3.37 4.90
C ASP A 110 -14.48 2.31 4.36
N ALA A 111 -14.66 1.06 4.80
CA ALA A 111 -13.84 -0.04 4.32
C ALA A 111 -14.62 -1.35 4.19
N VAL A 112 -14.15 -2.20 3.30
CA VAL A 112 -14.63 -3.57 3.14
C VAL A 112 -13.45 -4.53 3.29
N LEU A 113 -13.57 -5.47 4.22
CA LEU A 113 -12.63 -6.58 4.39
C LEU A 113 -13.24 -7.83 3.78
N TRP A 114 -12.64 -8.34 2.72
CA TRP A 114 -12.98 -9.64 2.14
C TRP A 114 -12.09 -10.73 2.73
N HIS A 115 -12.70 -11.65 3.46
CA HIS A 115 -12.00 -12.83 3.98
C HIS A 115 -11.79 -13.89 2.90
N ASP A 116 -12.69 -13.96 1.92
CA ASP A 116 -12.62 -14.82 0.75
C ASP A 116 -13.53 -14.25 -0.37
N ALA A 117 -13.78 -15.01 -1.43
CA ALA A 117 -14.58 -14.55 -2.57
C ALA A 117 -16.06 -14.27 -2.28
N ARG A 118 -16.57 -14.65 -1.11
CA ARG A 118 -18.01 -14.58 -0.77
C ARG A 118 -18.29 -13.92 0.58
N ARG A 119 -17.34 -13.91 1.51
CA ARG A 119 -17.51 -13.34 2.85
C ARG A 119 -16.79 -11.99 2.96
N SER A 120 -17.56 -10.95 3.26
CA SER A 120 -17.07 -9.62 3.56
C SER A 120 -17.56 -9.10 4.91
N GLU A 121 -16.79 -8.19 5.50
CA GLU A 121 -17.18 -7.35 6.62
C GLU A 121 -17.06 -5.88 6.21
N HIS A 122 -18.06 -5.08 6.57
CA HIS A 122 -18.15 -3.67 6.20
C HIS A 122 -17.94 -2.80 7.45
N PHE A 123 -17.15 -1.74 7.28
CA PHE A 123 -16.82 -0.80 8.33
C PHE A 123 -17.15 0.61 7.85
N GLU A 124 -17.94 1.33 8.64
CA GLU A 124 -18.40 2.67 8.30
C GLU A 124 -17.75 3.72 9.19
N ASN A 125 -17.47 4.90 8.61
CA ASN A 125 -16.98 6.08 9.32
C ASN A 125 -15.74 5.79 10.19
N LEU A 126 -14.80 5.04 9.61
CA LEU A 126 -13.49 4.85 10.19
C LEU A 126 -12.69 6.13 10.14
N SER A 127 -11.75 6.26 11.07
CA SER A 127 -10.83 7.38 11.12
C SER A 127 -9.39 6.89 11.22
N LEU A 128 -8.48 7.57 10.51
CA LEU A 128 -7.05 7.48 10.73
C LEU A 128 -6.55 8.88 11.05
N CYS A 129 -6.21 9.10 12.32
CA CYS A 129 -5.81 10.41 12.85
C CYS A 129 -4.30 10.48 13.10
N ALA A 130 -3.74 11.69 13.14
CA ALA A 130 -2.31 11.92 13.35
C ALA A 130 -1.69 11.15 14.54
N PRO A 131 -2.33 11.05 15.72
CA PRO A 131 -1.79 10.26 16.84
C PRO A 131 -1.75 8.75 16.60
N ASP A 132 -2.56 8.24 15.68
CA ASP A 132 -2.67 6.82 15.33
C ASP A 132 -1.71 6.45 14.18
N LEU A 133 -1.02 7.43 13.58
CA LEU A 133 -0.10 7.19 12.47
C LEU A 133 1.19 6.52 12.96
N PRO A 134 1.70 5.51 12.23
CA PRO A 134 2.97 4.88 12.56
C PRO A 134 4.13 5.87 12.42
N LYS A 135 5.12 5.78 13.31
CA LYS A 135 6.35 6.61 13.24
C LYS A 135 7.07 6.50 11.89
N GLN A 136 6.96 5.35 11.23
CA GLN A 136 7.46 5.12 9.88
C GLN A 136 6.27 4.73 8.99
N SER A 137 5.93 5.61 8.05
CA SER A 137 4.95 5.33 7.00
C SER A 137 5.63 4.62 5.83
N ASN A 138 4.86 3.82 5.09
CA ASN A 138 5.39 3.10 3.94
C ASN A 138 5.66 4.04 2.75
N ASN A 139 6.92 4.44 2.56
CA ASN A 139 7.34 5.24 1.40
C ASN A 139 7.18 4.50 0.06
N PHE A 140 6.90 3.20 0.08
CA PHE A 140 6.60 2.41 -1.12
C PHE A 140 5.34 2.90 -1.85
N VAL A 141 4.48 3.74 -1.25
CA VAL A 141 3.26 4.27 -1.89
C VAL A 141 3.50 4.79 -3.32
N LEU A 142 4.61 5.49 -3.54
CA LEU A 142 4.95 6.02 -4.87
C LEU A 142 5.15 4.94 -5.92
N THR A 143 5.77 3.83 -5.53
CA THR A 143 6.02 2.66 -6.37
C THR A 143 4.78 1.77 -6.46
N TRP A 144 4.10 1.56 -5.34
CA TRP A 144 2.86 0.83 -5.21
C TRP A 144 1.79 1.35 -6.17
N LYS A 145 1.60 2.67 -6.20
CA LYS A 145 0.58 3.33 -7.04
C LYS A 145 0.92 3.30 -8.53
N SER A 146 2.22 3.25 -8.89
CA SER A 146 2.65 3.30 -10.29
C SER A 146 2.45 1.98 -11.03
N PHE A 147 2.46 0.86 -10.30
CA PHE A 147 2.23 -0.45 -10.91
C PHE A 147 0.74 -0.76 -11.03
N SER A 148 0.34 -1.23 -12.20
CA SER A 148 -0.98 -1.83 -12.39
C SER A 148 -1.12 -3.09 -11.53
N VAL A 149 -2.37 -3.48 -11.27
CA VAL A 149 -2.68 -4.74 -10.61
C VAL A 149 -2.55 -5.87 -11.62
N SER A 150 -1.72 -6.85 -11.29
CA SER A 150 -1.50 -8.03 -12.14
C SER A 150 -2.71 -8.98 -12.13
N GLY A 151 -2.82 -9.84 -13.15
CA GLY A 151 -3.80 -10.93 -13.19
C GLY A 151 -5.24 -10.48 -13.49
N LYS A 152 -6.22 -11.16 -12.89
CA LYS A 152 -7.65 -10.92 -13.15
C LYS A 152 -8.10 -9.65 -12.42
N THR A 153 -8.58 -8.68 -13.19
CA THR A 153 -9.08 -7.40 -12.68
C THR A 153 -10.47 -7.09 -13.23
N THR A 154 -11.18 -6.15 -12.62
CA THR A 154 -12.41 -5.55 -13.17
C THR A 154 -12.13 -4.50 -14.26
N GLY A 155 -10.87 -4.34 -14.68
CA GLY A 155 -10.45 -3.28 -15.59
C GLY A 155 -10.56 -1.91 -14.93
N GLN A 156 -11.14 -0.94 -15.64
CA GLN A 156 -11.30 0.43 -15.14
C GLN A 156 -12.46 0.57 -14.13
N ALA A 157 -13.40 -0.37 -14.11
CA ALA A 157 -14.51 -0.34 -13.18
C ALA A 157 -14.00 -0.57 -11.74
N ARG A 158 -14.31 0.35 -10.82
CA ARG A 158 -13.95 0.23 -9.40
C ARG A 158 -15.19 -0.20 -8.62
N THR A 159 -15.12 -1.36 -7.98
CA THR A 159 -16.18 -1.88 -7.12
C THR A 159 -15.65 -2.06 -5.69
N ASP A 160 -16.56 -2.32 -4.75
CA ASP A 160 -16.26 -2.81 -3.40
C ASP A 160 -16.20 -4.33 -3.34
N GLY A 161 -16.38 -5.01 -4.48
CA GLY A 161 -16.28 -6.47 -4.60
C GLY A 161 -14.84 -6.96 -4.51
N PRO A 162 -14.61 -8.26 -4.38
CA PRO A 162 -13.28 -8.78 -4.07
C PRO A 162 -12.33 -8.87 -5.27
N THR A 163 -12.78 -8.50 -6.47
CA THR A 163 -11.93 -8.48 -7.66
C THR A 163 -11.32 -7.09 -7.78
N PRO A 164 -9.98 -6.95 -7.75
CA PRO A 164 -9.35 -5.64 -7.75
C PRO A 164 -9.53 -4.92 -9.10
N PRO A 165 -9.57 -3.58 -9.10
CA PRO A 165 -9.46 -2.78 -10.31
C PRO A 165 -8.05 -2.84 -10.91
N TYR A 166 -7.90 -2.37 -12.15
CA TYR A 166 -6.60 -2.30 -12.83
C TYR A 166 -5.60 -1.37 -12.13
N SER A 167 -6.08 -0.27 -11.55
CA SER A 167 -5.27 0.71 -10.82
C SER A 167 -5.64 0.71 -9.34
N LYS A 168 -4.69 0.84 -8.42
CA LYS A 168 -4.96 0.82 -6.96
C LYS A 168 -5.62 2.09 -6.42
N LEU A 169 -5.49 3.20 -7.13
CA LEU A 169 -6.08 4.49 -6.78
C LEU A 169 -7.15 4.89 -7.81
N PRO A 170 -8.19 5.64 -7.40
CA PRO A 170 -9.15 6.24 -8.34
C PRO A 170 -8.47 7.30 -9.20
N SER A 171 -8.92 7.45 -10.44
CA SER A 171 -8.45 8.45 -11.40
C SER A 171 -9.06 9.83 -11.15
N ASP A 172 -8.94 10.32 -9.91
CA ASP A 172 -9.46 11.62 -9.48
C ASP A 172 -8.29 12.62 -9.31
N ALA A 173 -8.43 13.83 -9.84
CA ALA A 173 -7.38 14.86 -9.76
C ALA A 173 -7.02 15.25 -8.32
N VAL A 174 -7.98 15.21 -7.40
CA VAL A 174 -7.74 15.43 -5.96
C VAL A 174 -6.93 14.28 -5.38
N MET A 175 -7.27 13.03 -5.71
CA MET A 175 -6.48 11.86 -5.29
C MET A 175 -5.05 11.94 -5.82
N ASP A 176 -4.88 12.27 -7.10
CA ASP A 176 -3.56 12.41 -7.72
C ASP A 176 -2.73 13.52 -7.05
N SER A 177 -3.32 14.69 -6.82
CA SER A 177 -2.66 15.79 -6.10
C SER A 177 -2.29 15.39 -4.67
N TRP A 178 -3.22 14.73 -3.96
CA TRP A 178 -3.04 14.36 -2.56
C TRP A 178 -1.95 13.31 -2.39
N VAL A 179 -1.96 12.24 -3.19
CA VAL A 179 -0.92 11.19 -3.11
C VAL A 179 0.43 11.65 -3.66
N MET A 180 0.48 12.76 -4.39
CA MET A 180 1.74 13.41 -4.78
C MET A 180 2.23 14.42 -3.74
N ASN A 181 1.43 14.76 -2.73
CA ASN A 181 1.82 15.61 -1.61
C ASN A 181 2.21 14.79 -0.37
N GLN A 182 2.86 15.44 0.60
CA GLN A 182 3.36 14.75 1.79
C GLN A 182 2.24 14.17 2.68
N PHE A 183 1.04 14.77 2.69
CA PHE A 183 -0.09 14.25 3.48
C PHE A 183 -0.60 12.94 2.89
N GLY A 184 -0.96 12.90 1.60
CA GLY A 184 -1.51 11.70 0.99
C GLY A 184 -0.50 10.56 0.94
N LEU A 185 0.77 10.86 0.67
CA LEU A 185 1.85 9.88 0.82
C LEU A 185 1.87 9.26 2.21
N TYR A 186 1.82 10.10 3.24
CA TYR A 186 1.95 9.63 4.60
C TYR A 186 0.70 8.86 5.07
N TYR A 187 -0.50 9.33 4.76
CA TYR A 187 -1.76 8.66 5.13
C TYR A 187 -1.96 7.34 4.39
N VAL A 188 -1.80 7.31 3.06
CA VAL A 188 -1.92 6.06 2.29
C VAL A 188 -0.83 5.07 2.69
N GLY A 189 0.40 5.54 2.91
CA GLY A 189 1.50 4.69 3.37
C GLY A 189 1.25 4.14 4.77
N SER A 190 0.62 4.93 5.63
CA SER A 190 0.21 4.49 6.95
C SER A 190 -0.91 3.46 6.88
N MET A 191 -1.91 3.63 6.00
CA MET A 191 -2.93 2.61 5.76
C MET A 191 -2.30 1.29 5.34
N LEU A 192 -1.42 1.29 4.34
CA LEU A 192 -0.70 0.10 3.89
C LEU A 192 0.06 -0.57 5.04
N THR A 193 0.82 0.20 5.83
CA THR A 193 1.54 -0.32 7.00
C THR A 193 0.58 -0.93 8.03
N LEU A 194 -0.50 -0.22 8.37
CA LEU A 194 -1.41 -0.62 9.44
C LEU A 194 -2.27 -1.83 9.07
N VAL A 195 -2.65 -2.00 7.80
CA VAL A 195 -3.32 -3.22 7.34
C VAL A 195 -2.35 -4.40 7.19
N GLY A 196 -1.04 -4.12 7.19
CA GLY A 196 0.01 -5.13 7.10
C GLY A 196 0.37 -5.54 5.68
N TYR A 197 0.25 -4.62 4.71
CA TYR A 197 0.67 -4.83 3.33
C TYR A 197 2.17 -5.12 3.24
N ASP A 198 2.55 -6.16 2.51
CA ASP A 198 3.94 -6.55 2.29
C ASP A 198 4.40 -6.22 0.85
N PRO A 199 5.27 -5.21 0.67
CA PRO A 199 5.73 -4.80 -0.65
C PRO A 199 6.64 -5.83 -1.35
N ASN A 200 7.12 -6.86 -0.65
CA ASN A 200 8.01 -7.86 -1.24
C ASN A 200 7.26 -8.91 -2.05
N PHE A 201 5.93 -8.92 -2.00
CA PHE A 201 5.11 -9.89 -2.71
C PHE A 201 4.35 -9.24 -3.87
N SER A 202 4.61 -9.72 -5.08
CA SER A 202 4.01 -9.14 -6.30
C SER A 202 2.49 -9.24 -6.33
N VAL A 203 1.89 -10.33 -5.83
CA VAL A 203 0.42 -10.50 -5.77
C VAL A 203 -0.24 -9.77 -4.61
N ASP A 204 0.55 -9.16 -3.71
CA ASP A 204 -0.01 -8.30 -2.68
C ASP A 204 -0.66 -7.06 -3.30
N ASP A 205 -0.25 -6.71 -4.53
CA ASP A 205 -0.86 -5.68 -5.37
C ASP A 205 -2.38 -5.84 -5.57
N ARG A 206 -2.93 -7.04 -5.33
CA ARG A 206 -4.36 -7.39 -5.46
C ARG A 206 -5.14 -7.28 -4.16
N ARG A 207 -4.46 -7.12 -3.01
CA ARG A 207 -5.08 -7.22 -1.68
C ARG A 207 -5.44 -5.89 -1.05
N PHE A 208 -5.03 -4.76 -1.64
CA PHE A 208 -5.40 -3.43 -1.15
C PHE A 208 -5.62 -2.43 -2.28
N TRP A 209 -6.75 -1.74 -2.28
CA TRP A 209 -7.02 -0.61 -3.17
C TRP A 209 -8.02 0.39 -2.59
N ILE A 210 -8.02 1.61 -3.14
CA ILE A 210 -8.97 2.67 -2.80
C ILE A 210 -9.97 2.78 -3.95
N LYS A 211 -11.26 2.56 -3.69
CA LYS A 211 -12.33 2.62 -4.69
C LYS A 211 -12.61 4.05 -5.13
N ASN A 212 -12.83 4.97 -4.19
CA ASN A 212 -13.26 6.34 -4.47
C ASN A 212 -12.93 7.29 -3.30
N ILE A 213 -12.94 8.59 -3.62
CA ILE A 213 -13.00 9.67 -2.64
C ILE A 213 -14.45 10.16 -2.48
N LYS A 214 -14.71 10.93 -1.43
CA LYS A 214 -16.00 11.56 -1.12
C LYS A 214 -16.10 12.99 -1.65
#